data_AF-A0A3D5BYA4-F1
#
_entry.id   AF-A0A3D5BYA4-F1
#
_cell.length_a   1.000
_cell.length_b   1.000
_cell.length_c   1.000
_cell.angle_alpha   90.00
_cell.angle_beta   90.00
_cell.angle_gamma   90.00
#
_symmetry.space_group_name_H-M   'P 1'
#
loop_
_entity.id
_entity.type
_entity.pdbx_description
1 polymer ?
#
loop_
_entity_poly.entity_id
_entity_poly.type
_entity_poly.pdbx_seq_one_letter_code
_entity_poly.pdbx_strand_id
1 'polypeptide(L)'
;MMFYFFSEGTSAGMSSLLSKSQLVTKIYVPRWSIILASTINATLIFLMNLFVIAFFFALNGFMPSLAAIGMFLLFSIFIYVIILSFSLITAPLYVKFRDLSMIWDVMLMIILYASPIIYPLATLPAQYHPFVLLNPLAFIVHFTKESLINNHFASAGQYGIFIAIVLGGFLFSIWSYRKMAPRIAENI
;
A
#
# COMPACT_ATOMS: atom_id res chain seq x y z
N MET A 1 -10.81 3.89 2.50
CA MET A 1 -9.89 4.54 1.52
C MET A 1 -8.50 3.91 1.52
N MET A 2 -7.83 3.78 2.68
CA MET A 2 -6.47 3.19 2.74
C MET A 2 -6.35 1.82 2.09
N PHE A 3 -7.25 0.88 2.41
CA PHE A 3 -7.23 -0.45 1.78
C PHE A 3 -7.45 -0.40 0.26
N TYR A 4 -8.39 0.41 -0.21
CA TYR A 4 -8.63 0.58 -1.65
C TYR A 4 -7.42 1.19 -2.37
N PHE A 5 -6.71 2.13 -1.74
CA PHE A 5 -5.46 2.65 -2.29
C PHE A 5 -4.38 1.58 -2.38
N PHE A 6 -4.26 0.73 -1.36
CA PHE A 6 -3.36 -0.42 -1.40
C PHE A 6 -3.73 -1.40 -2.52
N SER A 7 -5.00 -1.77 -2.62
CA SER A 7 -5.52 -2.69 -3.65
C SER A 7 -5.25 -2.16 -5.06
N GLU A 8 -5.66 -0.93 -5.34
CA GLU A 8 -5.49 -0.30 -6.65
C GLU A 8 -4.01 -0.11 -6.98
N GLY A 9 -3.23 0.41 -6.02
CA GLY A 9 -1.81 0.68 -6.23
C GLY A 9 -0.98 -0.57 -6.49
N THR A 10 -1.26 -1.67 -5.80
CA THR A 10 -0.55 -2.94 -6.00
C THR A 10 -0.94 -3.63 -7.30
N SER A 11 -2.22 -3.64 -7.67
CA SER A 11 -2.69 -4.21 -8.93
C SER A 11 -2.21 -3.41 -10.14
N ALA A 12 -2.27 -2.08 -10.08
CA ALA A 12 -1.74 -1.21 -11.13
C ALA A 12 -0.22 -1.32 -11.26
N GLY A 13 0.49 -1.40 -10.13
CA GLY A 13 1.95 -1.56 -10.11
C GLY A 13 2.41 -2.90 -10.66
N MET A 14 1.73 -4.00 -10.33
CA MET A 14 2.02 -5.34 -10.85
C MET A 14 1.82 -5.43 -12.37
N SER A 15 0.72 -4.88 -12.90
CA SER A 15 0.40 -4.93 -14.33
C SER A 15 1.11 -3.84 -15.17
N SER A 16 1.82 -2.91 -14.53
CA SER A 16 2.45 -1.74 -15.15
C SER A 16 3.41 -2.07 -16.30
N LEU A 17 4.20 -3.13 -16.16
CA LEU A 17 5.26 -3.46 -17.11
C LEU A 17 4.72 -4.11 -18.39
N LEU A 18 3.65 -4.90 -18.27
CA LEU A 18 2.95 -5.54 -19.38
C LEU A 18 2.05 -4.55 -20.13
N SER A 19 1.29 -3.73 -19.38
CA SER A 19 0.41 -2.70 -19.97
C SER A 19 1.18 -1.64 -20.76
N LYS A 20 2.42 -1.33 -20.36
CA LYS A 20 3.32 -0.39 -21.06
C LYS A 20 4.42 -1.08 -21.88
N SER A 21 4.24 -2.36 -22.23
CA SER A 21 5.23 -3.16 -22.98
C SER A 21 5.66 -2.53 -24.31
N GLN A 22 4.73 -1.89 -25.04
CA GLN A 22 5.04 -1.19 -26.29
C GLN A 22 6.00 -0.01 -26.13
N LEU A 23 6.02 0.64 -24.97
CA LEU A 23 6.96 1.73 -24.66
C LEU A 23 8.34 1.16 -24.28
N VAL A 24 8.36 0.02 -23.58
CA VAL A 24 9.60 -0.68 -23.19
C VAL A 24 10.36 -1.20 -24.40
N THR A 25 9.66 -1.67 -25.43
CA THR A 25 10.29 -2.25 -26.64
C THR A 25 10.73 -1.22 -27.66
N LYS A 26 10.14 0.00 -27.66
CA LYS A 26 10.46 1.06 -28.63
C LYS A 26 11.49 2.09 -28.14
N ILE A 27 11.60 2.30 -26.83
CA ILE A 27 12.48 3.31 -26.23
C ILE A 27 13.20 2.65 -25.05
N TYR A 28 14.50 2.89 -24.90
CA TYR A 28 15.25 2.43 -23.72
C TYR A 28 14.81 3.23 -22.49
N VAL A 29 13.71 2.80 -21.87
CA VAL A 29 13.22 3.36 -20.62
C VAL A 29 13.58 2.42 -19.47
N PRO A 30 14.19 2.94 -18.39
CA PRO A 30 14.42 2.11 -17.21
C PRO A 30 13.10 1.60 -16.65
N ARG A 31 12.98 0.28 -16.50
CA ARG A 31 11.73 -0.42 -16.11
C ARG A 31 11.16 0.03 -14.76
N TRP A 32 12.02 0.48 -13.84
CA TRP A 32 11.60 1.00 -12.54
C TRP A 32 10.80 2.31 -12.66
N SER A 33 11.05 3.11 -13.69
CA SER A 33 10.32 4.36 -13.95
C SER A 33 8.86 4.08 -14.34
N ILE A 34 8.62 2.98 -15.06
CA ILE A 34 7.27 2.54 -15.45
C ILE A 34 6.45 2.14 -14.24
N ILE A 35 7.07 1.37 -13.33
CA ILE A 35 6.46 0.96 -12.07
C ILE A 35 6.12 2.21 -11.24
N LEU A 36 7.07 3.14 -11.06
CA LEU A 36 6.81 4.40 -10.37
C LEU A 36 5.68 5.23 -11.00
N ALA A 37 5.66 5.34 -12.33
CA ALA A 37 4.62 6.09 -13.03
C ALA A 37 3.22 5.51 -12.77
N SER A 38 3.11 4.18 -12.69
CA SER A 38 1.84 3.51 -12.36
C SER A 38 1.43 3.71 -10.89
N THR A 39 2.37 3.60 -9.94
CA THR A 39 2.07 3.81 -8.53
C THR A 39 1.73 5.26 -8.22
N ILE A 40 2.37 6.22 -8.90
CA ILE A 40 2.03 7.65 -8.81
C ILE A 40 0.61 7.89 -9.35
N ASN A 41 0.21 7.24 -10.43
CA ASN A 41 -1.15 7.35 -10.95
C ASN A 41 -2.19 6.89 -9.91
N ALA A 42 -1.96 5.74 -9.25
CA ALA A 42 -2.81 5.29 -8.15
C ALA A 42 -2.85 6.30 -6.99
N THR A 43 -1.72 6.95 -6.68
CA THR A 43 -1.67 8.03 -5.67
C THR A 43 -2.51 9.24 -6.07
N LEU A 44 -2.55 9.61 -7.36
CA LEU A 44 -3.42 10.68 -7.84
C LEU A 44 -4.90 10.34 -7.68
N ILE A 45 -5.29 9.09 -7.99
CA ILE A 45 -6.66 8.62 -7.76
C ILE A 45 -7.01 8.69 -6.27
N PHE A 46 -6.10 8.28 -5.40
CA PHE A 46 -6.27 8.40 -3.95
C PHE A 46 -6.43 9.85 -3.49
N LEU A 47 -5.61 10.77 -4.02
CA LEU A 47 -5.69 12.21 -3.71
C LEU A 47 -7.03 12.81 -4.16
N MET A 48 -7.55 12.40 -5.32
CA MET A 48 -8.89 12.81 -5.78
C MET A 48 -9.98 12.32 -4.82
N ASN A 49 -9.91 11.06 -4.38
CA ASN A 49 -10.84 10.52 -3.38
C ASN A 49 -10.73 11.27 -2.03
N LEU A 50 -9.51 11.60 -1.61
CA LEU A 50 -9.28 12.38 -0.39
C LEU A 50 -9.91 13.77 -0.49
N PHE A 51 -9.75 14.44 -1.63
CA PHE A 51 -10.30 15.77 -1.87
C PHE A 51 -11.83 15.77 -1.79
N VAL A 52 -12.49 14.77 -2.39
CA VAL A 52 -13.95 14.62 -2.30
C VAL A 52 -14.40 14.50 -0.85
N ILE A 53 -13.74 13.65 -0.04
CA ILE A 53 -14.09 13.48 1.38
C ILE A 53 -13.82 14.77 2.17
N ALA A 54 -12.69 15.43 1.93
CA ALA A 54 -12.37 16.69 2.60
C ALA A 54 -13.42 17.77 2.31
N PHE A 55 -13.93 17.82 1.08
CA PHE A 55 -15.04 18.70 0.70
C PHE A 55 -16.32 18.37 1.47
N PHE A 56 -16.69 17.09 1.58
CA PHE A 56 -17.84 16.67 2.40
C PHE A 56 -17.67 16.99 3.89
N PHE A 57 -16.47 16.85 4.45
CA PHE A 57 -16.20 17.22 5.85
C PHE A 57 -16.33 18.72 6.09
N ALA A 58 -15.84 19.54 5.15
CA ALA A 58 -16.01 20.99 5.22
C ALA A 58 -17.49 21.40 5.19
N LEU A 59 -18.32 20.76 4.37
CA LEU A 59 -19.76 21.01 4.31
C LEU A 59 -20.51 20.58 5.59
N ASN A 60 -20.08 19.50 6.24
CA ASN A 60 -20.72 18.98 7.46
C ASN A 60 -20.18 19.63 8.74
N GLY A 61 -19.22 20.57 8.66
CA GLY A 61 -18.63 21.23 9.82
C GLY A 61 -17.79 20.31 10.72
N PHE A 62 -17.49 19.09 10.27
CA PHE A 62 -16.64 18.16 11.00
C PHE A 62 -15.19 18.39 10.58
N MET A 63 -14.42 19.14 11.37
CA MET A 63 -12.97 19.27 11.19
C MET A 63 -12.25 18.29 12.12
N PRO A 64 -11.58 17.26 11.57
CA PRO A 64 -10.67 16.43 12.34
C PRO A 64 -9.59 17.29 13.03
N SER A 65 -9.07 16.81 14.17
CA SER A 65 -7.95 17.47 14.82
C SER A 65 -6.74 17.57 13.88
N LEU A 66 -5.93 18.62 14.01
CA LEU A 66 -4.74 18.82 13.19
C LEU A 66 -3.76 17.62 13.31
N ALA A 67 -3.74 17.00 14.49
CA ALA A 67 -2.98 15.78 14.77
C ALA A 67 -3.50 14.57 13.97
N ALA A 68 -4.82 14.40 13.86
CA ALA A 68 -5.42 13.33 13.06
C ALA A 68 -5.12 13.46 11.57
N ILE A 69 -5.13 14.70 11.05
CA ILE A 69 -4.77 14.98 9.65
C ILE A 69 -3.28 14.64 9.41
N GLY A 70 -2.40 15.05 10.32
CA GLY A 70 -0.97 14.75 10.23
C GLY A 70 -0.69 13.24 10.25
N MET A 71 -1.35 12.48 11.13
CA MET A 71 -1.23 11.02 11.18
C MET A 71 -1.78 10.34 9.92
N PHE A 72 -2.93 10.79 9.41
CA PHE A 72 -3.50 10.26 8.19
C PHE A 72 -2.54 10.41 7.00
N LEU A 73 -1.90 11.58 6.88
CA LEU A 73 -0.93 11.84 5.82
C LEU A 73 0.32 10.98 5.99
N LEU A 74 0.83 10.83 7.22
CA LEU A 74 1.97 9.97 7.52
C LEU A 74 1.70 8.51 7.13
N PHE A 75 0.53 7.97 7.50
CA PHE A 75 0.14 6.61 7.12
C PHE A 75 -0.08 6.44 5.62
N SER A 76 -0.53 7.49 4.92
CA SER A 76 -0.64 7.49 3.45
C SER A 76 0.73 7.39 2.77
N ILE A 77 1.79 7.94 3.38
CA ILE A 77 3.16 7.78 2.87
C ILE A 77 3.62 6.34 3.09
N PHE A 78 3.38 5.77 4.28
CA PHE A 78 3.77 4.38 4.55
C PHE A 78 3.07 3.39 3.63
N ILE A 79 1.77 3.56 3.37
CA ILE A 79 1.05 2.66 2.46
C ILE A 79 1.57 2.80 1.02
N TYR A 80 1.97 4.00 0.59
CA TYR A 80 2.65 4.19 -0.70
C TYR A 80 3.99 3.45 -0.76
N VAL A 81 4.80 3.48 0.29
CA VAL A 81 6.06 2.72 0.36
C VAL A 81 5.80 1.22 0.28
N ILE A 82 4.76 0.71 0.94
CA ILE A 82 4.37 -0.71 0.86
C ILE A 82 3.93 -1.05 -0.58
N ILE A 83 3.08 -0.23 -1.20
CA ILE A 83 2.64 -0.40 -2.60
C ILE A 83 3.84 -0.46 -3.54
N LEU A 84 4.79 0.47 -3.38
CA LEU A 84 5.99 0.53 -4.21
C LEU A 84 6.87 -0.71 -4.00
N SER A 85 7.08 -1.10 -2.74
CA SER A 85 7.85 -2.30 -2.37
C SER A 85 7.25 -3.55 -3.02
N PHE A 86 5.93 -3.71 -2.93
CA PHE A 86 5.23 -4.84 -3.50
C PHE A 86 5.32 -4.82 -5.03
N SER A 87 5.00 -3.69 -5.66
CA SER A 87 4.99 -3.52 -7.11
C SER A 87 6.36 -3.76 -7.75
N LEU A 88 7.45 -3.35 -7.09
CA LEU A 88 8.81 -3.63 -7.54
C LEU A 88 9.13 -5.13 -7.56
N ILE A 89 8.56 -5.91 -6.65
CA ILE A 89 8.73 -7.37 -6.62
C ILE A 89 7.81 -8.01 -7.65
N THR A 90 6.52 -7.65 -7.67
CA THR A 90 5.52 -8.38 -8.47
C THR A 90 5.51 -8.03 -9.94
N ALA A 91 5.84 -6.80 -10.33
CA ALA A 91 5.91 -6.41 -11.74
C ALA A 91 6.84 -7.31 -12.59
N PRO A 92 8.09 -7.61 -12.17
CA PRO A 92 8.93 -8.54 -12.92
C PRO A 92 8.47 -10.00 -12.84
N LEU A 93 7.84 -10.43 -11.74
CA LEU A 93 7.25 -11.77 -11.66
C LEU A 93 6.07 -11.91 -12.63
N TYR A 94 5.24 -10.88 -12.74
CA TYR A 94 4.04 -10.87 -13.56
C TYR A 94 4.33 -10.99 -15.07
N VAL A 95 5.46 -10.43 -15.53
CA VAL A 95 5.94 -10.64 -16.91
C VAL A 95 6.18 -12.12 -17.20
N LYS A 96 6.69 -12.88 -16.23
CA LYS A 96 6.96 -14.32 -16.36
C LYS A 96 5.71 -15.18 -16.09
N PHE A 97 4.88 -14.77 -15.14
CA PHE A 97 3.73 -15.53 -14.66
C PHE A 97 2.48 -14.65 -14.71
N ARG A 98 1.71 -14.78 -15.80
CA ARG A 98 0.50 -13.97 -16.03
C ARG A 98 -0.65 -14.31 -15.07
N ASP A 99 -0.63 -15.51 -14.48
CA ASP A 99 -1.65 -15.95 -13.53
C ASP A 99 -1.55 -15.26 -12.16
N LEU A 100 -0.48 -14.49 -11.91
CA LEU A 100 -0.30 -13.73 -10.67
C LEU A 100 -1.43 -12.74 -10.40
N SER A 101 -2.08 -12.20 -11.45
CA SER A 101 -3.19 -11.26 -11.27
C SER A 101 -4.36 -11.90 -10.55
N MET A 102 -4.78 -13.09 -10.99
CA MET A 102 -5.90 -13.81 -10.39
C MET A 102 -5.58 -14.24 -8.95
N ILE A 103 -4.34 -14.68 -8.71
CA ILE A 103 -3.88 -15.03 -7.36
C ILE A 103 -3.90 -13.78 -6.46
N TRP A 104 -3.47 -12.63 -6.98
CA TRP A 104 -3.43 -11.39 -6.22
C TRP A 104 -4.83 -10.90 -5.83
N ASP A 105 -5.81 -11.00 -6.71
CA ASP A 105 -7.20 -10.62 -6.40
C ASP A 105 -7.76 -11.45 -5.22
N VAL A 106 -7.46 -12.76 -5.18
CA VAL A 106 -7.83 -13.63 -4.06
C VAL A 106 -7.06 -13.25 -2.79
N MET A 107 -5.77 -12.93 -2.90
CA MET A 107 -4.96 -12.48 -1.76
C MET A 107 -5.48 -11.17 -1.18
N LEU A 108 -5.90 -10.21 -2.01
CA LEU A 108 -6.50 -8.95 -1.57
C LEU A 108 -7.78 -9.19 -0.75
N MET A 109 -8.62 -10.13 -1.17
CA MET A 109 -9.78 -10.57 -0.39
C MET A 109 -9.36 -11.12 0.98
N ILE A 110 -8.37 -12.01 1.03
CA ILE A 110 -7.87 -12.57 2.30
C ILE A 110 -7.31 -11.46 3.20
N ILE A 111 -6.53 -10.52 2.65
CA ILE A 111 -5.97 -9.38 3.40
C ILE A 111 -7.07 -8.49 3.96
N LEU A 112 -8.15 -8.26 3.21
CA LEU A 112 -9.30 -7.48 3.65
C LEU A 112 -9.96 -8.12 4.88
N TYR A 113 -10.18 -9.43 4.85
CA TYR A 113 -10.76 -10.18 5.97
C TYR A 113 -9.79 -10.34 7.14
N ALA A 114 -8.49 -10.45 6.89
CA ALA A 114 -7.46 -10.56 7.92
C ALA A 114 -7.16 -9.21 8.61
N SER A 115 -7.51 -8.10 7.97
CA SER A 115 -7.34 -6.77 8.54
C SER A 115 -8.60 -6.37 9.32
N PRO A 116 -8.47 -5.69 10.47
CA PRO A 116 -9.57 -5.12 11.27
C PRO A 116 -10.21 -3.90 10.56
N ILE A 117 -10.48 -4.03 9.27
CA ILE A 117 -11.25 -3.10 8.46
C ILE A 117 -12.73 -3.30 8.78
N ILE A 118 -13.18 -4.56 8.82
CA ILE A 118 -14.59 -4.97 8.99
C ILE A 118 -14.96 -5.11 10.49
N TYR A 119 -14.04 -5.60 11.33
CA TYR A 119 -14.27 -5.77 12.78
C TYR A 119 -13.43 -4.79 13.61
N PRO A 120 -13.99 -4.20 14.69
CA PRO A 120 -13.20 -3.44 15.66
C PRO A 120 -12.20 -4.36 16.38
N LEU A 121 -10.97 -3.91 16.60
CA LEU A 121 -9.96 -4.67 17.36
C LEU A 121 -10.40 -4.97 18.82
N ALA A 122 -11.34 -4.17 19.35
CA ALA A 122 -11.95 -4.37 20.66
C ALA A 122 -12.76 -5.67 20.81
N THR A 123 -13.21 -6.29 19.71
CA THR A 123 -13.96 -7.56 19.77
C THR A 123 -13.05 -8.79 19.87
N LEU A 124 -11.74 -8.61 19.63
CA LEU A 124 -10.76 -9.69 19.74
C LEU A 124 -10.19 -9.80 21.16
N PRO A 125 -9.94 -11.04 21.65
CA PRO A 125 -9.17 -11.25 22.87
C PRO A 125 -7.79 -10.59 22.80
N ALA A 126 -7.36 -9.94 23.88
CA ALA A 126 -6.10 -9.17 23.95
C ALA A 126 -4.85 -9.96 23.52
N GLN A 127 -4.87 -11.30 23.69
CA GLN A 127 -3.80 -12.20 23.26
C GLN A 127 -3.54 -12.20 21.74
N TYR A 128 -4.54 -11.87 20.92
CA TYR A 128 -4.42 -11.86 19.45
C TYR A 128 -4.09 -10.47 18.88
N HIS A 129 -4.18 -9.41 19.69
CA HIS A 129 -3.88 -8.04 19.28
C HIS A 129 -2.47 -7.88 18.68
N PRO A 130 -1.38 -8.41 19.27
CA PRO A 130 -0.04 -8.24 18.67
C PRO A 130 0.11 -8.97 17.33
N PHE A 131 -0.55 -10.11 17.14
CA PHE A 131 -0.51 -10.85 15.87
C PHE A 131 -1.25 -10.11 14.75
N VAL A 132 -2.40 -9.52 15.06
CA VAL A 132 -3.16 -8.70 14.10
C VAL A 132 -2.40 -7.41 13.77
N LEU A 133 -1.77 -6.78 14.76
CA LEU A 133 -0.99 -5.55 14.58
C LEU A 133 0.36 -5.77 13.87
N LEU A 134 0.82 -7.01 13.74
CA LEU A 134 2.00 -7.34 12.94
C LEU A 134 1.77 -7.08 11.44
N ASN A 135 0.52 -7.16 10.98
CA ASN A 135 0.17 -6.82 9.62
C ASN A 135 0.22 -5.29 9.42
N PRO A 136 1.12 -4.76 8.57
CA PRO A 136 1.29 -3.33 8.41
C PRO A 136 0.03 -2.63 7.88
N LEU A 137 -0.81 -3.31 7.11
CA LEU A 137 -2.10 -2.75 6.66
C LEU A 137 -3.12 -2.69 7.80
N ALA A 138 -3.17 -3.71 8.64
CA ALA A 138 -4.01 -3.72 9.83
C ALA A 138 -3.63 -2.59 10.79
N PHE A 139 -2.32 -2.39 11.00
CA PHE A 139 -1.78 -1.30 11.80
C PHE A 139 -2.23 0.08 11.28
N ILE A 140 -2.02 0.34 9.97
CA ILE A 140 -2.41 1.60 9.33
C ILE A 140 -3.91 1.85 9.49
N VAL A 141 -4.75 0.87 9.20
CA VAL A 141 -6.22 1.04 9.28
C VAL A 141 -6.68 1.30 10.71
N HIS A 142 -6.13 0.57 11.68
CA HIS A 142 -6.52 0.71 13.08
C HIS A 142 -6.19 2.10 13.62
N PHE A 143 -4.93 2.53 13.51
CA PHE A 143 -4.50 3.81 14.05
C PHE A 143 -5.05 5.00 13.25
N THR A 144 -5.37 4.82 11.97
CA THR A 144 -6.12 5.85 11.22
C THR A 144 -7.52 6.06 11.80
N LYS A 145 -8.23 4.98 12.17
CA LYS A 145 -9.57 5.08 12.78
C LYS A 145 -9.48 5.65 14.21
N GLU A 146 -8.59 5.12 15.04
CA GLU A 146 -8.44 5.58 16.42
C GLU A 146 -7.96 7.02 16.53
N SER A 147 -7.06 7.46 15.65
CA SER A 147 -6.62 8.84 15.62
C SER A 147 -7.74 9.80 15.23
N LEU A 148 -8.68 9.36 14.39
CA LEU A 148 -9.79 10.19 13.92
C LEU A 148 -10.93 10.30 14.94
N ILE A 149 -11.21 9.21 15.66
CA ILE A 149 -12.36 9.11 16.59
C ILE A 149 -11.95 9.47 18.02
N ASN A 150 -10.83 8.94 18.50
CA ASN A 150 -10.45 8.95 19.92
C ASN A 150 -9.19 9.78 20.23
N ASN A 151 -8.51 10.33 19.21
CA ASN A 151 -7.14 10.89 19.32
C ASN A 151 -6.18 9.95 20.08
N HIS A 152 -6.38 8.63 19.95
CA HIS A 152 -5.49 7.65 20.55
C HIS A 152 -4.36 7.35 19.59
N PHE A 153 -3.14 7.35 20.11
CA PHE A 153 -1.91 7.17 19.33
C PHE A 153 -1.21 5.90 19.78
N ALA A 154 -0.60 5.17 18.84
CA ALA A 154 0.14 3.96 19.17
C ALA A 154 1.32 4.27 20.11
N SER A 155 1.70 3.29 20.93
CA SER A 155 2.91 3.40 21.74
C SER A 155 4.15 3.52 20.84
N ALA A 156 5.15 4.28 21.28
CA ALA A 156 6.40 4.51 20.52
C ALA A 156 7.09 3.19 20.10
N GLY A 157 6.98 2.12 20.91
CA GLY A 157 7.51 0.80 20.57
C GLY A 157 6.79 0.14 19.39
N GLN A 158 5.47 0.32 19.29
CA GLN A 158 4.67 -0.23 18.18
C GLN A 158 4.96 0.50 16.87
N TYR A 159 5.15 1.83 16.90
CA TYR A 159 5.61 2.59 15.74
C TYR A 159 7.00 2.14 15.27
N GLY A 160 7.93 1.87 16.20
CA GLY A 160 9.28 1.39 15.87
C GLY A 160 9.26 0.06 15.11
N ILE A 161 8.46 -0.91 15.58
CA ILE A 161 8.30 -2.21 14.92
C ILE A 161 7.67 -2.03 13.54
N PHE A 162 6.62 -1.22 13.43
CA PHE A 162 5.96 -0.94 12.16
C PHE A 162 6.90 -0.32 11.13
N ILE A 163 7.66 0.72 11.52
CA ILE A 163 8.64 1.37 10.65
C ILE A 163 9.73 0.37 10.22
N ALA A 164 10.21 -0.46 11.14
CA ALA A 164 11.21 -1.49 10.82
C ALA A 164 10.69 -2.51 9.80
N ILE A 165 9.43 -2.95 9.91
CA ILE A 165 8.80 -3.87 8.94
C ILE A 165 8.68 -3.20 7.56
N VAL A 166 8.21 -1.95 7.49
CA VAL A 166 8.04 -1.25 6.21
C VAL A 166 9.39 -0.97 5.55
N LEU A 167 10.37 -0.48 6.30
CA LEU A 167 11.72 -0.23 5.77
C LEU A 167 12.41 -1.55 5.38
N GLY A 168 12.29 -2.60 6.19
CA GLY A 168 12.81 -3.93 5.88
C GLY A 168 12.21 -4.49 4.59
N GLY A 169 10.88 -4.37 4.42
CA GLY A 169 10.18 -4.76 3.19
C GLY A 169 10.63 -3.95 1.97
N PHE A 170 10.85 -2.65 2.13
CA PHE A 170 11.33 -1.78 1.05
C PHE A 170 12.77 -2.12 0.62
N LEU A 171 13.67 -2.32 1.58
CA LEU A 171 15.06 -2.72 1.30
C LEU A 171 15.11 -4.11 0.64
N PHE A 172 14.31 -5.06 1.13
CA PHE A 172 14.19 -6.39 0.53
C PHE A 172 13.68 -6.31 -0.91
N SER A 173 12.70 -5.44 -1.18
CA SER A 173 12.18 -5.20 -2.52
C SER A 173 13.23 -4.67 -3.48
N ILE A 174 14.01 -3.65 -3.07
CA ILE A 174 15.10 -3.11 -3.90
C ILE A 174 16.15 -4.19 -4.20
N TRP A 175 16.50 -4.99 -3.20
CA TRP A 175 17.46 -6.08 -3.36
C TRP A 175 16.95 -7.16 -4.32
N SER A 176 15.68 -7.56 -4.18
CA SER A 176 15.03 -8.52 -5.08
C SER A 176 14.96 -7.98 -6.51
N TYR A 177 14.54 -6.73 -6.69
CA TYR A 177 14.47 -6.08 -7.99
C TYR A 177 15.84 -6.01 -8.68
N ARG A 178 16.90 -5.68 -7.94
CA ARG A 178 18.29 -5.69 -8.47
C ARG A 178 18.71 -7.06 -8.97
N LYS A 179 18.32 -8.13 -8.28
CA LYS A 179 18.59 -9.52 -8.72
C LYS A 179 17.77 -9.93 -9.94
N MET A 180 16.55 -9.41 -10.08
CA MET A 180 15.65 -9.76 -11.19
C MET A 180 15.88 -8.88 -12.44
N ALA A 181 16.45 -7.68 -12.28
CA ALA A 181 16.77 -6.74 -13.35
C ALA A 181 17.41 -7.34 -14.61
N PRO A 182 18.45 -8.21 -14.54
CA PRO A 182 19.08 -8.79 -15.73
C PRO A 182 18.16 -9.77 -16.49
N ARG A 183 17.28 -10.50 -15.79
CA ARG A 183 16.42 -11.54 -16.40
C ARG A 183 15.18 -10.99 -17.12
N ILE A 184 14.82 -9.74 -16.83
CA ILE A 184 13.64 -9.09 -17.45
C ILE A 184 13.96 -8.69 -18.91
N ALA A 185 15.23 -8.61 -19.32
CA ALA A 185 15.59 -8.26 -20.71
C ALA A 185 15.49 -9.41 -21.70
N GLU A 186 15.50 -10.64 -21.22
CA GLU A 186 15.41 -11.84 -22.07
C GLU A 186 13.97 -12.33 -22.28
N ASN A 187 13.00 -11.85 -21.48
CA ASN A 187 11.64 -12.39 -21.43
C ASN A 187 10.53 -11.37 -21.79
N ILE A 188 10.89 -10.20 -22.32
CA ILE A 188 9.94 -9.20 -22.86
C ILE A 188 9.92 -9.33 -24.38
#